data_AF-A0A3M6VBH6-F1
#
_entry.id   AF-A0A3M6VBH6-F1
#
_cell.length_a   1.000
_cell.length_b   1.000
_cell.length_c   1.000
_cell.angle_alpha   90.00
_cell.angle_beta   90.00
_cell.angle_gamma   90.00
#
_symmetry.space_group_name_H-M   'P 1'
#
loop_
_entity.id
_entity.type
_entity.pdbx_description
1 polymer ?
#
loop_
_entity_poly.entity_id
_entity_poly.type
_entity_poly.pdbx_seq_one_letter_code
_entity_poly.pdbx_strand_id
1 'polypeptide(L)'
;MAADSDSNTTNSVLRHLAETETVDYHVTMLNAVNRERTAFGLPKLCLNNKLRNAALLHSRDMAKRSFMSHTGSNGSTLSSRAATQRYRWTFLAENVAAGHATVAM
;
A
#
# COMPACT_ATOMS: atom_id res chain seq x y z
N MET A 1 -35.67 13.29 46.21
CA MET A 1 -35.02 11.97 46.05
C MET A 1 -34.35 12.00 44.68
N ALA A 2 -33.03 11.78 44.62
CA ALA A 2 -32.21 12.02 43.45
C ALA A 2 -32.63 11.18 42.24
N ALA A 3 -32.70 11.80 41.05
CA ALA A 3 -32.65 11.12 39.78
C ALA A 3 -31.27 11.40 39.19
N ASP A 4 -30.45 10.35 39.15
CA ASP A 4 -29.10 10.29 38.65
C ASP A 4 -29.11 9.87 37.16
N SER A 5 -28.01 10.21 36.48
CA SER A 5 -27.53 9.76 35.17
C SER A 5 -28.06 10.44 33.90
N ASP A 6 -27.30 11.45 33.49
CA ASP A 6 -27.10 11.87 32.10
C ASP A 6 -26.72 10.71 31.17
N SER A 7 -27.25 10.70 29.95
CA SER A 7 -26.48 10.53 28.69
C SER A 7 -27.39 10.31 27.47
N ASN A 8 -27.90 11.41 26.91
CA ASN A 8 -28.46 11.42 25.55
C ASN A 8 -27.31 11.40 24.51
N THR A 9 -26.58 10.28 24.44
CA THR A 9 -25.43 10.10 23.51
C THR A 9 -25.47 8.74 22.79
N THR A 10 -26.64 8.12 22.65
CA THR A 10 -26.75 6.77 22.06
C THR A 10 -27.29 6.73 20.63
N ASN A 11 -27.70 7.87 20.05
CA ASN A 11 -28.23 7.92 18.67
C ASN A 11 -27.27 8.44 17.60
N SER A 12 -26.00 8.73 17.94
CA SER A 12 -24.96 9.12 16.97
C SER A 12 -24.07 7.94 16.53
N VAL A 13 -24.03 6.86 17.30
CA VAL A 13 -23.08 5.75 17.08
C VAL A 13 -23.62 4.68 16.10
N LEU A 14 -24.91 4.71 15.77
CA LEU A 14 -25.55 3.73 14.86
C LEU A 14 -25.72 4.24 13.41
N ARG A 15 -24.76 5.02 12.91
CA ARG A 15 -24.62 5.36 11.47
C ARG A 15 -23.22 5.10 10.93
N HIS A 16 -22.45 4.23 11.57
CA HIS A 16 -21.28 3.63 10.93
C HIS A 16 -21.66 2.26 10.35
N LEU A 17 -22.58 2.30 9.39
CA LEU A 17 -22.89 1.15 8.54
C LEU A 17 -21.62 0.83 7.73
N ALA A 18 -20.93 -0.23 8.12
CA ALA A 18 -20.04 -1.02 7.27
C ALA A 18 -19.07 -0.20 6.39
N GLU A 19 -18.10 0.47 7.01
CA GLU A 19 -16.84 0.71 6.30
C GLU A 19 -16.16 -0.66 6.20
N THR A 20 -16.25 -1.27 5.01
CA THR A 20 -15.52 -2.47 4.59
C THR A 20 -14.17 -2.52 5.31
N GLU A 21 -13.80 -3.64 5.97
CA GLU A 21 -12.43 -3.81 6.44
C GLU A 21 -11.51 -3.51 5.27
N THR A 22 -10.85 -2.35 5.30
CA THR A 22 -9.94 -1.95 4.24
C THR A 22 -8.75 -2.87 4.35
N VAL A 23 -8.71 -3.90 3.50
CA VAL A 23 -7.53 -4.76 3.34
C VAL A 23 -6.37 -3.84 3.00
N ASP A 24 -5.41 -3.71 3.92
CA ASP A 24 -4.17 -3.00 3.62
C ASP A 24 -3.33 -3.88 2.68
N TYR A 25 -3.54 -3.69 1.38
CA TYR A 25 -2.82 -4.40 0.33
C TYR A 25 -1.30 -4.29 0.46
N HIS A 26 -0.77 -3.21 1.08
CA HIS A 26 0.68 -3.11 1.30
C HIS A 26 1.17 -4.10 2.36
N VAL A 27 0.44 -4.25 3.46
CA VAL A 27 0.76 -5.21 4.52
C VAL A 27 0.56 -6.65 4.03
N THR A 28 -0.56 -6.92 3.36
CA THR A 28 -0.85 -8.24 2.80
C THR A 28 0.21 -8.64 1.77
N MET A 29 0.59 -7.74 0.86
CA MET A 29 1.64 -7.99 -0.12
C MET A 29 3.01 -8.18 0.54
N LEU A 30 3.37 -7.36 1.53
CA LEU A 30 4.63 -7.55 2.26
C LEU A 30 4.69 -8.93 2.92
N ASN A 31 3.59 -9.37 3.54
CA ASN A 31 3.51 -10.66 4.20
C ASN A 31 3.67 -11.81 3.19
N ALA A 32 2.99 -11.76 2.05
CA ALA A 32 3.12 -12.75 0.99
C ALA A 32 4.55 -12.83 0.44
N VAL A 33 5.16 -11.68 0.12
CA VAL A 33 6.56 -11.61 -0.33
C VAL A 33 7.50 -12.17 0.73
N ASN A 34 7.30 -11.82 2.00
CA ASN A 34 8.15 -12.31 3.08
C ASN A 34 7.97 -13.80 3.35
N ARG A 35 6.78 -14.37 3.16
CA ARG A 35 6.55 -15.81 3.21
C ARG A 35 7.46 -16.52 2.20
N GLU A 36 7.43 -16.07 0.95
CA GLU A 36 8.28 -16.66 -0.08
C GLU A 36 9.76 -16.48 0.19
N ARG A 37 10.19 -15.27 0.60
CA ARG A 37 11.58 -15.04 0.98
C ARG A 37 12.04 -16.02 2.07
N THR A 38 11.22 -16.24 3.10
CA THR A 38 11.57 -17.17 4.17
C THR A 38 11.56 -18.64 3.74
N ALA A 39 10.70 -19.02 2.78
CA ALA A 39 10.70 -20.37 2.21
C ALA A 39 12.03 -20.71 1.50
N PHE A 40 12.73 -19.70 0.99
CA PHE A 40 14.07 -19.81 0.39
C PHE A 40 15.21 -19.39 1.34
N GLY A 41 14.96 -19.27 2.64
CA GLY A 41 16.00 -18.91 3.63
C GLY A 41 16.52 -17.47 3.53
N LEU A 42 15.80 -16.57 2.85
CA LEU A 42 16.18 -15.17 2.70
C LEU A 42 15.61 -14.30 3.85
N PRO A 43 16.32 -13.24 4.27
CA PRO A 43 15.82 -12.31 5.28
C PRO A 43 14.54 -11.60 4.85
N LYS A 44 13.65 -11.32 5.79
CA LYS A 44 12.42 -10.54 5.55
C LYS A 44 12.75 -9.10 5.15
N LEU A 45 11.92 -8.53 4.28
CA LEU A 45 11.88 -7.11 3.97
C LEU A 45 10.96 -6.37 4.93
N CYS A 46 11.10 -5.05 4.94
CA CYS A 46 10.22 -4.12 5.64
C CYS A 46 9.68 -3.05 4.68
N LEU A 47 8.52 -2.48 5.00
CA LEU A 47 7.97 -1.36 4.24
C LEU A 47 8.81 -0.10 4.46
N ASN A 48 8.95 0.70 3.40
CA ASN A 48 9.54 2.03 3.47
C ASN A 48 8.61 3.06 2.85
N ASN A 49 8.25 4.10 3.60
CA ASN A 49 7.28 5.11 3.16
C ASN A 49 7.72 5.86 1.89
N LYS A 50 9.02 6.10 1.70
CA LYS A 50 9.53 6.78 0.50
C LYS A 50 9.34 5.92 -0.75
N LEU A 51 9.70 4.63 -0.67
CA LEU A 51 9.50 3.69 -1.77
C LEU A 51 8.03 3.42 -2.05
N ARG A 52 7.19 3.33 -1.00
CA ARG A 52 5.73 3.21 -1.15
C ARG A 52 5.15 4.39 -1.91
N ASN A 53 5.57 5.62 -1.59
CA ASN A 53 5.13 6.81 -2.30
C ASN A 53 5.57 6.82 -3.77
N ALA A 54 6.81 6.42 -4.06
CA ALA A 54 7.31 6.28 -5.45
C ALA A 54 6.48 5.26 -6.25
N ALA A 55 6.23 4.07 -5.67
CA ALA A 55 5.44 3.02 -6.31
C ALA A 55 3.99 3.45 -6.55
N LEU A 56 3.34 4.07 -5.56
CA LEU A 56 1.96 4.53 -5.67
C LEU A 56 1.77 5.58 -6.77
N LEU A 57 2.70 6.53 -6.89
CA LEU A 57 2.67 7.53 -7.97
C LEU A 57 2.82 6.88 -9.34
N HIS A 58 3.71 5.89 -9.47
CA HIS A 58 3.91 5.13 -10.71
C HIS A 58 2.67 4.32 -11.09
N SER A 59 2.08 3.58 -10.14
CA SER A 59 0.84 2.82 -10.37
C SER A 59 -0.32 3.72 -10.78
N ARG A 60 -0.45 4.91 -10.18
CA ARG A 60 -1.48 5.89 -10.57
C ARG A 60 -1.27 6.45 -11.97
N ASP A 61 -0.03 6.72 -12.36
CA ASP A 61 0.31 7.17 -13.71
C ASP A 61 -0.08 6.11 -14.76
N MET A 62 0.32 4.86 -14.52
CA MET A 62 -0.03 3.70 -15.35
C MET A 62 -1.55 3.51 -15.47
N ALA A 63 -2.27 3.56 -14.34
CA ALA A 63 -3.72 3.45 -14.34
C ALA A 63 -4.40 4.61 -15.09
N LYS A 64 -3.95 5.85 -14.86
CA LYS A 64 -4.55 7.06 -15.47
C LYS A 64 -4.38 7.10 -17.00
N ARG A 65 -3.30 6.51 -17.52
CA ARG A 65 -2.97 6.55 -18.95
C ARG A 65 -3.08 5.18 -19.62
N SER A 66 -3.70 4.21 -18.94
CA SER A 66 -4.01 2.88 -19.47
C SER A 66 -2.80 2.14 -20.07
N PHE A 67 -1.68 2.08 -19.34
CA PHE A 67 -0.49 1.34 -19.76
C PHE A 67 0.17 0.60 -18.59
N MET A 68 1.03 -0.37 -18.92
CA MET A 68 1.86 -1.14 -17.98
C MET A 68 3.32 -1.05 -18.42
N SER A 69 4.20 -0.49 -17.60
CA SER A 69 5.63 -0.33 -17.92
C SER A 69 6.45 -0.03 -16.67
N HIS A 70 7.75 -0.30 -16.71
CA HIS A 70 8.70 0.20 -15.71
C HIS A 70 9.02 1.70 -15.87
N THR A 71 8.85 2.21 -17.09
CA THR A 71 9.06 3.62 -17.43
C THR A 71 7.77 4.39 -17.29
N GLY A 72 7.78 5.47 -16.50
CA GLY A 72 6.62 6.35 -16.34
C GLY A 72 6.33 7.13 -17.61
N SER A 73 5.12 7.66 -17.73
CA SER A 73 4.67 8.43 -18.89
C SER A 73 5.49 9.67 -19.21
N ASN A 74 6.13 10.23 -18.18
CA ASN A 74 7.03 11.36 -18.24
C ASN A 74 8.50 10.95 -18.48
N GLY A 75 8.77 9.68 -18.82
CA GLY A 75 10.11 9.13 -18.99
C GLY A 75 10.82 8.78 -17.69
N SER A 76 10.16 8.86 -16.52
CA SER A 76 10.79 8.51 -15.25
C SER A 76 11.16 7.02 -15.18
N THR A 77 12.33 6.73 -14.61
CA THR A 77 12.78 5.37 -14.29
C THR A 77 12.51 5.07 -12.82
N LEU A 78 12.60 3.79 -12.42
CA LEU A 78 12.57 3.40 -11.00
C LEU A 78 13.54 4.22 -10.15
N SER A 79 14.78 4.36 -10.62
CA SER A 79 15.82 5.08 -9.89
C SER A 79 15.51 6.57 -9.75
N SER A 80 14.97 7.23 -10.80
CA SER A 80 14.60 8.64 -10.70
C SER A 80 13.40 8.84 -9.76
N ARG A 81 12.40 7.96 -9.80
CA ARG A 81 11.26 8.01 -8.85
C ARG A 81 11.71 7.82 -7.39
N ALA A 82 12.62 6.88 -7.12
CA ALA A 82 13.20 6.70 -5.79
C ALA A 82 14.02 7.92 -5.33
N ALA A 83 14.78 8.54 -6.25
CA ALA A 83 15.55 9.75 -5.98
C ALA A 83 14.65 10.96 -5.68
N THR A 84 13.53 11.13 -6.39
CA THR A 84 12.53 12.18 -6.10
C THR A 84 11.99 12.06 -4.67
N GLN A 85 11.83 10.83 -4.16
CA GLN A 85 11.43 10.57 -2.77
C GLN A 85 12.59 10.65 -1.76
N ARG A 86 13.80 11.04 -2.22
CA ARG A 86 15.03 11.14 -1.43
C ARG A 86 15.37 9.81 -0.73
N TYR A 87 15.13 8.68 -1.40
CA TYR A 87 15.54 7.37 -0.94
C TYR A 87 16.98 7.09 -1.41
N ARG A 88 17.88 6.77 -0.47
CA ARG A 88 19.26 6.38 -0.78
C ARG A 88 19.31 4.87 -0.95
N TRP A 89 19.98 4.39 -1.99
CA TRP A 89 19.97 2.98 -2.36
C TRP A 89 21.33 2.56 -2.94
N THR A 90 21.63 1.27 -2.82
CA THR A 90 22.77 0.60 -3.48
C THR A 90 22.29 -0.32 -4.60
N PHE A 91 21.08 -0.88 -4.46
CA PHE A 91 20.39 -1.67 -5.46
C PHE A 91 18.88 -1.37 -5.42
N LEU A 92 18.23 -1.38 -6.58
CA LEU A 92 16.77 -1.25 -6.73
C LEU A 92 16.28 -2.20 -7.83
N ALA A 93 15.09 -2.75 -7.62
CA ALA A 93 14.34 -3.52 -8.61
C ALA A 93 12.84 -3.20 -8.46
N GLU A 94 12.07 -3.42 -9.52
CA GLU A 94 10.63 -3.14 -9.55
C GLU A 94 9.90 -4.31 -10.18
N ASN A 95 8.79 -4.71 -9.56
CA ASN A 95 7.77 -5.56 -10.16
C ASN A 95 6.51 -4.69 -10.34
N VAL A 96 5.81 -4.86 -11.46
CA VAL A 96 4.54 -4.18 -11.73
C VAL A 96 3.49 -5.21 -12.14
N ALA A 97 2.27 -5.06 -11.64
CA ALA A 97 1.15 -5.92 -11.98
C ALA A 97 -0.16 -5.11 -12.08
N ALA A 98 -1.11 -5.60 -12.88
CA ALA A 98 -2.46 -5.07 -13.02
C ALA A 98 -3.46 -6.21 -13.27
N GLY A 99 -4.71 -6.02 -12.86
CA GLY A 99 -5.80 -6.98 -13.10
C GLY A 99 -6.00 -8.07 -12.02
N HIS A 100 -5.17 -8.11 -10.97
CA HIS A 100 -5.35 -9.04 -9.86
C HIS A 100 -6.32 -8.48 -8.81
N ALA A 101 -7.30 -9.29 -8.39
CA ALA A 101 -8.28 -8.90 -7.38
C ALA A 101 -7.77 -9.01 -5.94
N THR A 102 -6.84 -9.94 -5.69
CA THR A 102 -6.34 -10.28 -4.35
C THR A 102 -4.84 -10.55 -4.37
N VAL A 103 -4.23 -10.50 -3.18
CA VAL A 103 -2.88 -11.02 -2.94
C VAL A 103 -3.02 -12.51 -2.62
N ALA A 104 -2.21 -13.35 -3.25
CA ALA A 104 -2.12 -14.77 -2.89
C ALA A 104 -1.58 -14.92 -1.46
N MET A 105 -2.21 -15.78 -0.66
CA MET A 105 -1.90 -15.95 0.77
C MET A 105 -0.73 -16.88 1.02
#